data_AF-A6FAD1-F1
#
_entry.id   AF-A6FAD1-F1
#
_cell.length_a   1.000
_cell.length_b   1.000
_cell.length_c   1.000
_cell.angle_alpha   90.00
_cell.angle_beta   90.00
_cell.angle_gamma   90.00
#
_symmetry.space_group_name_H-M   'P 1'
#
loop_
_entity.id
_entity.type
_entity.pdbx_description
1 polymer ?
#
loop_
_entity_poly.entity_id
_entity_poly.type
_entity_poly.pdbx_seq_one_letter_code
_entity_poly.pdbx_strand_id
1 'polypeptide(L)'
;MATQMTKTIMAVSLHWLIPLIFAISFTANAGDSLVEKRIHDERTTSDQPFVLTPHNVNYILASYNNSPNIEPFREEAELRGYEPSLDNFEIKFQVSVKFPIMYNVFGDNGHLFMAYTNQSYWQINNTDASSPFRETNHEPEVFMMFNNDWQIAGLTNSLLWVGFVHQSNGSYSERSRGWNRVYGVAVFDKGPFALRGKVWWRIPEDEKEFEDTQ
;
A
#
# COMPACT_ATOMS: atom_id res chain seq x y z
N MET A 1 -1.05 61.86 58.37
CA MET A 1 -0.89 62.41 57.01
C MET A 1 -1.12 61.28 56.03
N ALA A 2 -2.13 61.43 55.17
CA ALA A 2 -2.61 60.41 54.26
C ALA A 2 -1.65 60.19 53.09
N THR A 3 -1.45 58.95 52.62
CA THR A 3 -1.25 58.69 51.19
C THR A 3 -1.79 57.29 50.84
N GLN A 4 -2.52 57.29 49.73
CA GLN A 4 -3.46 56.30 49.21
C GLN A 4 -2.84 54.95 48.81
N MET A 5 -3.68 53.91 48.96
CA MET A 5 -3.58 52.66 48.21
C MET A 5 -3.84 52.92 46.72
N THR A 6 -3.06 52.29 45.85
CA THR A 6 -3.41 52.11 44.43
C THR A 6 -3.41 50.61 44.14
N LYS A 7 -4.60 50.05 43.91
CA LYS A 7 -4.80 48.69 43.39
C LYS A 7 -4.53 48.73 41.89
N THR A 8 -3.49 48.03 41.43
CA THR A 8 -3.31 47.72 40.01
C THR A 8 -3.91 46.35 39.73
N ILE A 9 -4.95 46.34 38.91
CA ILE A 9 -5.57 45.17 38.31
C ILE A 9 -4.67 44.74 37.14
N MET A 10 -4.10 43.54 37.19
CA MET A 10 -3.52 42.90 36.01
C MET A 10 -4.53 41.87 35.50
N ALA A 11 -5.13 42.18 34.35
CA ALA A 11 -5.94 41.26 33.57
C ALA A 11 -5.02 40.27 32.84
N VAL A 12 -5.20 38.97 33.08
CA VAL A 12 -4.57 37.91 32.30
C VAL A 12 -5.53 37.53 31.18
N SER A 13 -5.17 37.83 29.92
CA SER A 13 -5.91 37.41 28.74
C SER A 13 -5.39 36.05 28.27
N LEU A 14 -6.23 35.02 28.47
CA LEU A 14 -5.97 33.66 28.00
C LEU A 14 -6.60 33.47 26.63
N HIS A 15 -5.78 33.48 25.57
CA HIS A 15 -6.25 33.18 24.21
C HIS A 15 -6.28 31.66 24.02
N TRP A 16 -7.48 31.12 23.87
CA TRP A 16 -7.71 29.71 23.56
C TRP A 16 -7.42 29.46 22.07
N LEU A 17 -6.58 28.46 21.79
CA LEU A 17 -6.32 27.91 20.45
C LEU A 17 -7.60 27.27 19.89
N ILE A 18 -7.97 27.69 18.69
CA ILE A 18 -9.06 27.14 17.88
C ILE A 18 -8.60 25.76 17.34
N PRO A 19 -9.34 24.65 17.54
CA PRO A 19 -9.06 23.45 16.78
C PRO A 19 -9.65 23.62 15.38
N LEU A 20 -8.78 23.57 14.37
CA LEU A 20 -9.14 23.52 12.96
C LEU A 20 -9.77 22.14 12.68
N ILE A 21 -11.09 22.04 12.77
CA ILE A 21 -11.84 20.84 12.33
C ILE A 21 -11.96 20.92 10.81
N PHE A 22 -11.15 20.13 10.11
CA PHE A 22 -11.34 19.87 8.68
C PHE A 22 -12.54 18.93 8.53
N ALA A 23 -13.73 19.48 8.32
CA ALA A 23 -14.91 18.69 7.99
C ALA A 23 -14.81 18.24 6.52
N ILE A 24 -14.24 17.06 6.29
CA ILE A 24 -14.45 16.36 5.03
C ILE A 24 -15.84 15.72 5.11
N SER A 25 -16.84 16.38 4.52
CA SER A 25 -18.16 15.80 4.36
C SER A 25 -18.13 14.70 3.30
N PHE A 26 -17.95 13.44 3.72
CA PHE A 26 -18.28 12.28 2.90
C PHE A 26 -19.80 12.06 2.98
N THR A 27 -20.54 12.51 1.97
CA THR A 27 -21.94 12.10 1.78
C THR A 27 -21.97 10.75 1.04
N ALA A 28 -21.50 9.69 1.70
CA ALA A 28 -21.86 8.33 1.30
C ALA A 28 -23.20 8.02 1.97
N ASN A 29 -24.24 7.77 1.18
CA ASN A 29 -25.51 7.31 1.73
C ASN A 29 -25.28 5.94 2.37
N ALA A 30 -25.78 5.70 3.58
CA ALA A 30 -25.47 4.48 4.34
C ALA A 30 -25.92 3.17 3.66
N GLY A 31 -26.62 3.24 2.53
CA GLY A 31 -27.03 2.11 1.69
C GLY A 31 -26.13 1.82 0.49
N ASP A 32 -25.24 2.73 0.09
CA ASP A 32 -24.48 2.59 -1.17
C ASP A 32 -23.21 1.77 -0.97
N SER A 33 -22.97 0.81 -1.87
CA SER A 33 -21.74 0.02 -1.87
C SER A 33 -20.54 0.81 -2.36
N LEU A 34 -19.48 0.84 -1.56
CA LEU A 34 -18.19 1.41 -1.96
C LEU A 34 -17.49 0.57 -3.03
N VAL A 35 -17.72 -0.74 -3.05
CA VAL A 35 -17.14 -1.66 -4.05
C VAL A 35 -17.83 -1.48 -5.39
N GLU A 36 -19.16 -1.43 -5.40
CA GLU A 36 -19.94 -1.20 -6.62
C GLU A 36 -19.62 0.16 -7.24
N LYS A 37 -19.54 1.21 -6.42
CA LYS A 37 -19.13 2.54 -6.88
C LYS A 37 -17.75 2.49 -7.55
N ARG A 38 -16.79 1.80 -6.94
CA ARG A 38 -15.46 1.61 -7.54
C ARG A 38 -15.56 0.87 -8.88
N ILE A 39 -16.29 -0.24 -8.96
CA ILE A 39 -16.47 -1.00 -10.21
C ILE A 39 -17.06 -0.12 -11.31
N HIS A 40 -18.06 0.69 -10.97
CA HIS A 40 -18.67 1.65 -11.87
C HIS A 40 -17.65 2.68 -12.39
N ASP A 41 -16.87 3.29 -11.50
CA ASP A 41 -15.83 4.27 -11.86
C ASP A 41 -14.74 3.64 -12.75
N GLU A 42 -14.33 2.40 -12.44
CA GLU A 42 -13.37 1.66 -13.27
C GLU A 42 -13.92 1.34 -14.67
N ARG A 43 -15.21 0.96 -14.77
CA ARG A 43 -15.85 0.64 -16.05
C ARG A 43 -16.05 1.89 -16.91
N THR A 44 -16.52 2.99 -16.32
CA THR A 44 -16.76 4.25 -17.03
C THR A 44 -15.48 4.89 -17.57
N THR A 45 -14.34 4.59 -16.97
CA THR A 45 -13.03 5.10 -17.39
C THR A 45 -12.22 4.11 -18.23
N SER A 46 -12.71 2.89 -18.45
CA SER A 46 -11.96 1.81 -19.11
C SER A 46 -11.53 2.11 -20.55
N ASP A 47 -12.31 2.90 -21.29
CA ASP A 47 -12.01 3.30 -22.67
C ASP A 47 -11.11 4.55 -22.76
N GLN A 48 -10.71 5.14 -21.63
CA GLN A 48 -9.90 6.36 -21.59
C GLN A 48 -8.39 6.00 -21.58
N PRO A 49 -7.64 6.23 -22.67
CA PRO A 49 -6.29 5.67 -22.85
C PRO A 49 -5.24 6.19 -21.85
N PHE A 50 -5.49 7.34 -21.22
CA PHE A 50 -4.56 7.97 -20.27
C PHE A 50 -5.02 7.83 -18.81
N VAL A 51 -6.14 7.13 -18.55
CA VAL A 51 -6.56 6.85 -17.18
C VAL A 51 -5.91 5.55 -16.70
N LEU A 52 -5.15 5.65 -15.62
CA LEU A 52 -4.58 4.49 -14.95
C LEU A 52 -5.56 3.97 -13.90
N THR A 53 -5.99 2.72 -14.04
CA THR A 53 -6.89 2.09 -13.06
C THR A 53 -6.10 1.58 -11.85
N PRO A 54 -6.40 2.01 -10.61
CA PRO A 54 -5.74 1.48 -9.43
C PRO A 54 -5.99 -0.02 -9.25
N HIS A 55 -4.98 -0.80 -8.81
CA HIS A 55 -5.20 -2.20 -8.41
C HIS A 55 -5.37 -2.32 -6.89
N ASN A 56 -4.31 -2.06 -6.13
CA ASN A 56 -4.33 -1.85 -4.69
C ASN A 56 -4.39 -0.35 -4.36
N VAL A 57 -4.42 -0.01 -3.08
CA VAL A 57 -4.35 1.39 -2.62
C VAL A 57 -3.04 2.05 -3.09
N ASN A 58 -3.13 3.30 -3.51
CA ASN A 58 -1.97 4.13 -3.82
C ASN A 58 -1.80 5.14 -2.68
N TYR A 59 -0.61 5.26 -2.11
CA TYR A 59 -0.36 6.12 -0.95
C TYR A 59 1.09 6.56 -0.86
N ILE A 60 1.30 7.67 -0.14
CA ILE A 60 2.58 8.10 0.42
C ILE A 60 2.36 8.39 1.91
N LEU A 61 3.20 7.81 2.76
CA LEU A 61 3.07 7.87 4.21
C LEU A 61 4.43 8.16 4.83
N ALA A 62 4.45 9.04 5.83
CA ALA A 62 5.55 9.11 6.77
C ALA A 62 5.43 7.94 7.76
N SER A 63 6.52 7.21 7.96
CA SER A 63 6.56 6.04 8.82
C SER A 63 7.76 6.09 9.75
N TYR A 64 7.64 5.46 10.91
CA TYR A 64 8.68 5.41 11.92
C TYR A 64 8.79 4.00 12.50
N ASN A 65 10.00 3.44 12.52
CA ASN A 65 10.32 2.11 13.04
C ASN A 65 11.41 2.22 14.11
N ASN A 66 11.12 1.78 15.33
CA ASN A 66 12.06 1.80 16.46
C ASN A 66 13.24 0.82 16.30
N SER A 67 13.09 -0.21 15.45
CA SER A 67 14.12 -1.21 15.24
C SER A 67 14.18 -1.57 13.74
N PRO A 68 14.78 -0.70 12.90
CA PRO A 68 15.03 -1.03 11.50
C PRO A 68 15.91 -2.27 11.40
N ASN A 69 15.54 -3.21 10.52
CA ASN A 69 16.31 -4.44 10.34
C ASN A 69 17.58 -4.16 9.51
N ILE A 70 18.72 -4.13 10.17
CA ILE A 70 20.03 -3.87 9.57
C ILE A 70 20.75 -5.13 9.11
N GLU A 71 20.31 -6.30 9.57
CA GLU A 71 20.99 -7.58 9.32
C GLU A 71 21.26 -7.84 7.83
N PRO A 72 20.31 -7.60 6.90
CA PRO A 72 20.55 -7.86 5.48
C PRO A 72 21.65 -7.00 4.83
N PHE A 73 22.14 -5.98 5.53
CA PHE A 73 23.15 -5.04 5.01
C PHE A 73 24.54 -5.29 5.59
N ARG A 74 24.66 -6.14 6.62
CA ARG A 74 25.91 -6.27 7.39
C ARG A 74 27.06 -6.80 6.57
N GLU A 75 26.88 -7.90 5.86
CA GLU A 75 27.94 -8.51 5.07
C GLU A 75 28.45 -7.56 3.97
N GLU A 76 27.54 -6.93 3.21
CA GLU A 76 27.91 -5.93 2.19
C GLU A 76 28.69 -4.75 2.81
N ALA A 77 28.30 -4.35 4.01
CA ALA A 77 28.92 -3.24 4.72
C ALA A 77 30.32 -3.58 5.24
N GLU A 78 30.50 -4.78 5.81
CA GLU A 78 31.79 -5.31 6.23
C GLU A 78 32.77 -5.41 5.04
N LEU A 79 32.34 -5.98 3.91
CA LEU A 79 33.15 -6.10 2.69
C LEU A 79 33.59 -4.76 2.11
N ARG A 80 32.75 -3.72 2.26
CA ARG A 80 33.02 -2.36 1.76
C ARG A 80 33.62 -1.43 2.80
N GLY A 81 33.82 -1.88 4.04
CA GLY A 81 34.42 -1.11 5.11
C GLY A 81 33.58 0.10 5.56
N TYR A 82 32.25 -0.02 5.56
CA TYR A 82 31.36 1.00 6.14
C TYR A 82 30.45 0.38 7.20
N GLU A 83 29.98 1.19 8.15
CA GLU A 83 28.94 0.77 9.10
C GLU A 83 27.57 1.07 8.49
N PRO A 84 26.70 0.07 8.30
CA PRO A 84 25.37 0.33 7.81
C PRO A 84 24.64 1.16 8.88
N SER A 85 23.99 2.23 8.46
CA SER A 85 23.17 3.07 9.33
C SER A 85 21.81 3.27 8.68
N LEU A 86 20.77 2.88 9.41
CA LEU A 86 19.38 3.09 9.01
C LEU A 86 18.75 4.08 9.99
N ASP A 87 18.13 5.11 9.45
CA ASP A 87 17.26 6.01 10.19
C ASP A 87 15.94 5.28 10.53
N ASN A 88 15.39 5.64 11.68
CA ASN A 88 14.11 5.13 12.16
C ASN A 88 12.96 5.72 11.34
N PHE A 89 13.14 6.89 10.75
CA PHE A 89 12.15 7.55 9.89
C PHE A 89 12.31 7.16 8.41
N GLU A 90 11.19 6.80 7.78
CA GLU A 90 11.14 6.50 6.35
C GLU A 90 9.85 7.01 5.70
N ILE A 91 9.94 7.42 4.44
CA ILE A 91 8.77 7.54 3.60
C ILE A 91 8.44 6.16 3.04
N LYS A 92 7.23 5.68 3.34
CA LYS A 92 6.65 4.47 2.77
C LYS A 92 5.64 4.86 1.71
N PHE A 93 5.81 4.37 0.49
CA PHE A 93 4.80 4.59 -0.56
C PHE A 93 4.50 3.32 -1.35
N GLN A 94 3.31 3.31 -1.93
CA GLN A 94 2.86 2.27 -2.83
C GLN A 94 2.24 2.88 -4.07
N VAL A 95 2.69 2.39 -5.23
CA VAL A 95 2.06 2.64 -6.52
C VAL A 95 1.49 1.31 -7.02
N SER A 96 0.21 1.25 -7.36
CA SER A 96 -0.45 0.03 -7.75
C SER A 96 -1.50 0.28 -8.82
N VAL A 97 -1.28 -0.32 -9.99
CA VAL A 97 -2.10 -0.13 -11.19
C VAL A 97 -2.43 -1.48 -11.81
N LYS A 98 -3.60 -1.56 -12.45
CA LYS A 98 -4.01 -2.70 -13.28
C LYS A 98 -4.35 -2.25 -14.69
N PHE A 99 -4.16 -3.16 -15.62
CA PHE A 99 -4.37 -2.98 -17.04
C PHE A 99 -5.26 -4.12 -17.54
N PRO A 100 -6.38 -3.82 -18.21
CA PRO A 100 -7.15 -4.85 -18.89
C PRO A 100 -6.35 -5.37 -20.08
N ILE A 101 -6.28 -6.70 -20.21
CA ILE A 101 -5.61 -7.37 -21.33
C ILE A 101 -6.64 -7.91 -22.31
N MET A 102 -7.68 -8.57 -21.79
CA MET A 102 -8.72 -9.18 -22.59
C MET A 102 -9.99 -9.34 -21.76
N TYR A 103 -11.12 -8.88 -22.28
CA TYR A 103 -12.42 -9.10 -21.68
C TYR A 103 -13.08 -10.35 -22.27
N ASN A 104 -14.03 -10.93 -21.53
CA ASN A 104 -14.94 -11.96 -22.05
C ASN A 104 -14.24 -13.21 -22.62
N VAL A 105 -13.20 -13.69 -21.93
CA VAL A 105 -12.44 -14.89 -22.31
C VAL A 105 -13.34 -16.13 -22.39
N PHE A 106 -14.39 -16.18 -21.57
CA PHE A 106 -15.37 -17.26 -21.50
C PHE A 106 -16.78 -16.74 -21.79
N GLY A 107 -17.02 -16.30 -23.04
CA GLY A 107 -18.34 -15.84 -23.49
C GLY A 107 -18.63 -14.42 -23.04
N ASP A 108 -19.34 -14.25 -21.92
CA ASP A 108 -19.66 -12.95 -21.29
C ASP A 108 -19.01 -12.81 -19.89
N ASN A 109 -18.11 -13.73 -19.55
CA ASN A 109 -17.44 -13.79 -18.27
C ASN A 109 -15.94 -14.09 -18.43
N GLY A 110 -15.17 -13.84 -17.36
CA GLY A 110 -13.73 -14.01 -17.32
C GLY A 110 -13.01 -12.87 -18.03
N HIS A 111 -12.37 -12.00 -17.26
CA HIS A 111 -11.64 -10.85 -17.75
C HIS A 111 -10.19 -10.94 -17.29
N LEU A 112 -9.27 -10.98 -18.24
CA LEU A 112 -7.84 -11.07 -18.01
C LEU A 112 -7.25 -9.69 -17.75
N PHE A 113 -6.54 -9.57 -16.63
CA PHE A 113 -5.81 -8.37 -16.24
C PHE A 113 -4.34 -8.68 -15.97
N MET A 114 -3.51 -7.68 -16.18
CA MET A 114 -2.19 -7.58 -15.61
C MET A 114 -2.19 -6.45 -14.58
N ALA A 115 -1.49 -6.60 -13.47
CA ALA A 115 -1.27 -5.52 -12.52
C ALA A 115 0.19 -5.45 -12.11
N TYR A 116 0.56 -4.27 -11.62
CA TYR A 116 1.87 -4.04 -11.05
C TYR A 116 1.71 -3.21 -9.78
N THR A 117 2.23 -3.75 -8.67
CA THR A 117 2.34 -3.05 -7.40
C THR A 117 3.81 -2.86 -7.06
N ASN A 118 4.21 -1.62 -6.82
CA ASN A 118 5.50 -1.27 -6.25
C ASN A 118 5.31 -0.73 -4.84
N GLN A 119 6.06 -1.26 -3.86
CA GLN A 119 6.09 -0.71 -2.50
C GLN A 119 7.53 -0.39 -2.11
N SER A 120 7.80 0.86 -1.77
CA SER A 120 9.15 1.36 -1.48
C SER A 120 9.25 1.99 -0.09
N TYR A 121 10.43 1.83 0.51
CA TYR A 121 10.84 2.40 1.80
C TYR A 121 12.06 3.30 1.58
N TRP A 122 11.85 4.61 1.73
CA TRP A 122 12.83 5.63 1.41
C TRP A 122 13.35 6.33 2.67
N GLN A 123 14.65 6.23 2.89
CA GLN A 123 15.37 6.85 4.00
C GLN A 123 15.63 8.34 3.73
N ILE A 124 14.58 9.12 3.47
CA ILE A 124 14.69 10.50 2.99
C ILE A 124 15.55 11.39 3.91
N ASN A 125 15.54 11.14 5.22
CA ASN A 125 16.26 11.92 6.22
C ASN A 125 17.69 11.42 6.48
N ASN A 126 18.07 10.24 5.96
CA ASN A 126 19.39 9.65 6.16
C ASN A 126 20.40 10.30 5.20
N THR A 127 20.66 11.59 5.40
CA THR A 127 21.52 12.40 4.53
C THR A 127 22.96 11.92 4.53
N ASP A 128 23.43 11.35 5.63
CA ASP A 128 24.78 10.78 5.76
C ASP A 128 24.98 9.59 4.80
N ALA A 129 23.92 8.82 4.53
CA ALA A 129 23.90 7.75 3.54
C ALA A 129 23.38 8.20 2.15
N SER A 130 23.25 9.51 1.91
CA SER A 130 22.68 10.10 0.67
C SER A 130 21.21 9.72 0.41
N SER A 131 20.43 9.59 1.48
CA SER A 131 18.97 9.36 1.46
C SER A 131 18.53 8.17 0.58
N PRO A 132 19.05 6.95 0.82
CA PRO A 132 18.85 5.82 -0.08
C PRO A 132 17.45 5.21 0.03
N PHE A 133 17.03 4.47 -0.99
CA PHE A 133 15.94 3.52 -0.83
C PHE A 133 16.47 2.32 -0.04
N ARG A 134 15.87 2.03 1.13
CA ARG A 134 16.23 0.85 1.92
C ARG A 134 15.74 -0.41 1.24
N GLU A 135 14.51 -0.37 0.72
CA GLU A 135 13.88 -1.53 0.08
C GLU A 135 12.82 -1.12 -0.94
N THR A 136 12.74 -1.86 -2.05
CA THR A 136 11.70 -1.70 -3.07
C THR A 136 11.20 -3.08 -3.47
N ASN A 137 9.90 -3.33 -3.28
CA ASN A 137 9.26 -4.57 -3.67
C ASN A 137 8.47 -4.37 -4.97
N HIS A 138 8.74 -5.23 -5.95
CA HIS A 138 8.08 -5.31 -7.24
C HIS A 138 7.13 -6.52 -7.22
N GLU A 139 5.83 -6.28 -7.40
CA GLU A 139 4.79 -7.31 -7.37
C GLU A 139 3.94 -7.24 -8.67
N PRO A 140 4.43 -7.80 -9.79
CA PRO A 140 3.60 -8.02 -10.98
C PRO A 140 2.63 -9.20 -10.77
N GLU A 141 1.40 -9.01 -11.24
CA GLU A 141 0.31 -9.98 -11.14
C GLU A 141 -0.34 -10.18 -12.52
N VAL A 142 -0.74 -11.42 -12.81
CA VAL A 142 -1.66 -11.73 -13.91
C VAL A 142 -2.82 -12.51 -13.33
N PHE A 143 -4.05 -12.08 -13.60
CA PHE A 143 -5.23 -12.67 -12.97
C PHE A 143 -6.47 -12.62 -13.85
N MET A 144 -7.35 -13.58 -13.63
CA MET A 144 -8.67 -13.67 -14.23
C MET A 144 -9.72 -13.22 -13.20
N MET A 145 -10.48 -12.19 -13.55
CA MET A 145 -11.60 -11.68 -12.76
C MET A 145 -12.93 -12.16 -13.33
N PHE A 146 -13.85 -12.56 -12.46
CA PHE A 146 -15.13 -13.16 -12.84
C PHE A 146 -16.30 -12.32 -12.34
N ASN A 147 -17.26 -12.08 -13.23
CA ASN A 147 -18.57 -11.56 -12.88
C ASN A 147 -19.28 -12.57 -11.97
N ASN A 148 -19.74 -12.09 -10.82
CA ASN A 148 -20.49 -12.88 -9.84
C ASN A 148 -21.23 -11.94 -8.88
N ASP A 149 -22.28 -12.42 -8.23
CA ASP A 149 -23.13 -11.65 -7.31
C ASP A 149 -23.73 -12.53 -6.19
N TRP A 150 -23.15 -13.71 -5.97
CA TRP A 150 -23.67 -14.64 -4.97
C TRP A 150 -23.54 -14.06 -3.56
N GLN A 151 -24.47 -14.44 -2.69
CA GLN A 151 -24.60 -13.87 -1.36
C GLN A 151 -24.35 -14.90 -0.26
N ILE A 152 -23.70 -14.47 0.82
CA ILE A 152 -23.51 -15.25 2.03
C ILE A 152 -23.74 -14.37 3.26
N ALA A 153 -24.62 -14.80 4.16
CA ALA A 153 -24.97 -14.05 5.38
C ALA A 153 -25.37 -12.57 5.11
N GLY A 154 -25.98 -12.30 3.96
CA GLY A 154 -26.39 -10.95 3.55
C GLY A 154 -25.27 -10.03 3.06
N LEU A 155 -24.08 -10.58 2.78
CA LEU A 155 -23.00 -9.92 2.04
C LEU A 155 -23.03 -10.41 0.59
N THR A 156 -22.83 -9.51 -0.37
CA THR A 156 -22.67 -9.84 -1.80
C THR A 156 -21.19 -10.01 -2.11
N ASN A 157 -20.80 -11.05 -2.86
CA ASN A 157 -19.45 -11.16 -3.38
C ASN A 157 -19.32 -10.36 -4.69
N SER A 158 -18.93 -9.10 -4.60
CA SER A 158 -18.88 -8.20 -5.77
C SER A 158 -17.63 -8.34 -6.63
N LEU A 159 -16.55 -8.95 -6.11
CA LEU A 159 -15.35 -9.23 -6.91
C LEU A 159 -14.77 -10.61 -6.58
N LEU A 160 -14.54 -11.41 -7.61
CA LEU A 160 -13.89 -12.71 -7.51
C LEU A 160 -12.79 -12.81 -8.56
N TRP A 161 -11.56 -13.13 -8.14
CA TRP A 161 -10.48 -13.39 -9.10
C TRP A 161 -9.48 -14.41 -8.59
N VAL A 162 -8.82 -15.08 -9.53
CA VAL A 162 -7.68 -15.95 -9.28
C VAL A 162 -6.51 -15.54 -10.16
N GLY A 163 -5.29 -15.70 -9.67
CA GLY A 163 -4.13 -15.22 -10.38
C GLY A 163 -2.82 -15.84 -9.95
N PHE A 164 -1.80 -15.48 -10.71
CA PHE A 164 -0.41 -15.70 -10.39
C PHE A 164 0.24 -14.37 -10.03
N VAL A 165 1.12 -14.39 -9.04
CA VAL A 165 1.90 -13.22 -8.62
C VAL A 165 3.34 -13.63 -8.41
N HIS A 166 4.24 -12.84 -9.00
CA HIS A 166 5.64 -12.82 -8.62
C HIS A 166 5.84 -11.61 -7.68
N GLN A 167 6.60 -11.79 -6.61
CA GLN A 167 7.04 -10.67 -5.78
C GLN A 167 8.53 -10.80 -5.53
N SER A 168 9.29 -9.75 -5.80
CA SER A 168 10.72 -9.69 -5.51
C SER A 168 11.15 -8.29 -5.14
N ASN A 169 12.32 -8.17 -4.52
CA ASN A 169 12.87 -6.88 -4.16
C ASN A 169 13.86 -6.30 -5.18
N GLY A 170 14.04 -6.95 -6.33
CA GLY A 170 14.99 -6.51 -7.36
C GLY A 170 16.47 -6.52 -6.92
N SER A 171 16.77 -7.10 -5.76
CA SER A 171 18.12 -7.16 -5.20
C SER A 171 18.84 -8.47 -5.57
N TYR A 172 20.14 -8.54 -5.27
CA TYR A 172 21.03 -9.64 -5.63
C TYR A 172 21.67 -10.26 -4.38
N SER A 173 22.29 -11.44 -4.55
CA SER A 173 22.98 -12.18 -3.49
C SER A 173 22.13 -12.38 -2.21
N GLU A 174 22.80 -12.47 -1.06
CA GLU A 174 22.35 -12.28 0.32
C GLU A 174 21.13 -11.37 0.53
N ARG A 175 21.01 -10.28 -0.25
CA ARG A 175 19.90 -9.31 -0.15
C ARG A 175 18.68 -9.68 -0.98
N SER A 176 18.83 -10.61 -1.93
CA SER A 176 17.78 -11.02 -2.84
C SER A 176 16.64 -11.71 -2.10
N ARG A 177 15.44 -11.14 -2.18
CA ARG A 177 14.19 -11.74 -1.69
C ARG A 177 13.23 -11.88 -2.86
N GLY A 178 12.63 -13.05 -2.99
CA GLY A 178 11.69 -13.34 -4.07
C GLY A 178 10.89 -14.59 -3.81
N TRP A 179 9.67 -14.64 -4.33
CA TRP A 179 8.76 -15.77 -4.25
C TRP A 179 7.62 -15.66 -5.26
N ASN A 180 7.14 -16.81 -5.72
CA ASN A 180 5.99 -16.94 -6.61
C ASN A 180 4.79 -17.56 -5.89
N ARG A 181 3.58 -17.06 -6.19
CA ARG A 181 2.33 -17.56 -5.60
C ARG A 181 1.23 -17.67 -6.64
N VAL A 182 0.40 -18.69 -6.52
CA VAL A 182 -0.97 -18.65 -7.06
C VAL A 182 -1.90 -18.21 -5.95
N TYR A 183 -2.96 -17.47 -6.28
CA TYR A 183 -3.83 -16.90 -5.27
C TYR A 183 -5.27 -16.76 -5.77
N GLY A 184 -6.20 -16.67 -4.81
CA GLY A 184 -7.59 -16.34 -5.04
C GLY A 184 -8.02 -15.19 -4.13
N VAL A 185 -8.86 -14.30 -4.64
CA VAL A 185 -9.43 -13.19 -3.87
C VAL A 185 -10.94 -13.15 -4.07
N ALA A 186 -11.65 -12.93 -2.97
CA ALA A 186 -13.06 -12.56 -2.96
C ALA A 186 -13.23 -11.24 -2.18
N VAL A 187 -14.09 -10.36 -2.66
CA VAL A 187 -14.46 -9.11 -1.99
C VAL A 187 -15.95 -9.10 -1.75
N PHE A 188 -16.31 -9.10 -0.47
CA PHE A 188 -17.67 -9.08 0.01
C PHE A 188 -18.05 -7.68 0.49
N ASP A 189 -19.26 -7.23 0.22
CA ASP A 189 -19.70 -5.90 0.63
C ASP A 189 -21.20 -5.84 0.98
N LYS A 190 -21.55 -4.79 1.74
CA LYS A 190 -22.91 -4.42 2.12
C LYS A 190 -22.95 -2.95 2.54
N GLY A 191 -23.52 -2.09 1.69
CA GLY A 191 -23.47 -0.64 1.91
C GLY A 191 -22.02 -0.15 2.10
N PRO A 192 -21.70 0.64 3.14
CA PRO A 192 -20.35 1.17 3.34
C PRO A 192 -19.32 0.13 3.78
N PHE A 193 -19.74 -1.10 4.10
CA PHE A 193 -18.85 -2.16 4.56
C PHE A 193 -18.29 -2.96 3.38
N ALA A 194 -16.98 -3.25 3.42
CA ALA A 194 -16.31 -4.15 2.49
C ALA A 194 -15.28 -5.02 3.22
N LEU A 195 -15.17 -6.28 2.80
CA LEU A 195 -14.25 -7.29 3.33
C LEU A 195 -13.54 -7.99 2.16
N ARG A 196 -12.22 -7.91 2.13
CA ARG A 196 -11.38 -8.62 1.14
C ARG A 196 -10.74 -9.84 1.80
N GLY A 197 -11.01 -11.03 1.27
CA GLY A 197 -10.28 -12.25 1.58
C GLY A 197 -9.29 -12.60 0.47
N LYS A 198 -8.01 -12.80 0.79
CA LYS A 198 -6.98 -13.30 -0.14
C LYS A 198 -6.40 -14.59 0.43
N VAL A 199 -6.49 -15.68 -0.33
CA VAL A 199 -5.82 -16.95 -0.05
C VAL A 199 -4.74 -17.16 -1.09
N TRP A 200 -3.60 -17.73 -0.70
CA TRP A 200 -2.50 -17.99 -1.63
C TRP A 200 -1.80 -19.30 -1.30
N TRP A 201 -1.21 -19.89 -2.34
CA TRP A 201 -0.29 -21.00 -2.24
C TRP A 201 1.06 -20.57 -2.79
N ARG A 202 2.12 -20.71 -1.98
CA ARG A 202 3.49 -20.46 -2.40
C ARG A 202 3.93 -21.62 -3.29
N ILE A 203 4.42 -21.30 -4.48
CA ILE A 203 4.99 -22.28 -5.39
C ILE A 203 6.37 -22.67 -4.83
N PRO A 204 6.67 -23.98 -4.65
CA PRO A 204 7.99 -24.43 -4.25
C PRO A 204 9.05 -23.96 -5.25
N GLU A 205 10.16 -23.47 -4.72
CA GLU A 205 11.32 -22.98 -5.47
C GLU A 205 12.56 -23.61 -4.87
N ASP A 206 13.57 -23.85 -5.70
CA ASP A 206 14.87 -24.30 -5.22
C ASP A 206 15.51 -23.22 -4.33
N GLU A 207 16.37 -23.64 -3.41
CA GLU A 207 17.13 -22.70 -2.60
C GLU A 207 18.03 -21.86 -3.48
N LYS A 208 18.18 -20.58 -3.13
CA LYS A 208 19.09 -19.70 -3.85
C LYS A 208 20.51 -20.05 -3.43
N GLU A 209 21.29 -20.57 -4.37
CA GLU A 209 22.73 -20.72 -4.20
C GLU A 209 23.39 -19.38 -4.52
N PHE A 210 24.19 -18.88 -3.58
CA PHE A 210 25.08 -17.75 -3.79
C PHE A 210 26.50 -18.28 -3.69
N GLU A 211 27.37 -17.93 -4.66
CA GLU A 211 28.78 -18.24 -4.52
C GLU A 211 29.34 -17.46 -3.34
N ASP A 212 29.97 -18.15 -2.38
CA ASP A 212 30.84 -17.55 -1.38
C ASP A 212 31.95 -16.82 -2.14
N THR A 213 31.85 -15.50 -2.27
CA THR A 213 32.96 -14.69 -2.81
C THR A 213 34.11 -14.72 -1.79
N GLN A 214 35.18 -15.44 -2.16
CA GLN A 214 36.50 -15.47 -1.49
C GLN A 214 37.16 -14.09 -1.44
#